data_AF-A0A3M4A767-F1
#
_entry.id   AF-A0A3M4A767-F1
#
_cell.length_a   1.000
_cell.length_b   1.000
_cell.length_c   1.000
_cell.angle_alpha   90.00
_cell.angle_beta   90.00
_cell.angle_gamma   90.00
#
_symmetry.space_group_name_H-M   'P 1'
#
loop_
_entity.id
_entity.type
_entity.pdbx_description
1 polymer ?
#
loop_
_entity_poly.entity_id
_entity_poly.type
_entity_poly.pdbx_seq_one_letter_code
_entity_poly.pdbx_strand_id
1 'polypeptide(L)'
;MTEKTKDERAGELRKTIESIEIPLTAIALLGLLDEFYSKDERKALYNDHGVLCRLSKKAHEKLMSTTATVDPNLSWDARERKYGKEAATEHMRPHMEALEEMKTADLKLTEFERDHPLINRILRMKLAVGKLDYE
;
A
#
# COMPACT_ATOMS: atom_id res chain seq x y z
N MET A 1 -47.83 -1.50 0.14
CA MET A 1 -46.54 -1.87 0.76
C MET A 1 -46.23 -3.29 0.34
N THR A 2 -45.31 -3.48 -0.59
CA THR A 2 -44.79 -4.80 -0.96
C THR A 2 -43.99 -5.34 0.22
N GLU A 3 -44.32 -6.54 0.69
CA GLU A 3 -43.50 -7.22 1.68
C GLU A 3 -42.14 -7.54 1.07
N LYS A 4 -41.07 -7.14 1.76
CA LYS A 4 -39.71 -7.50 1.38
C LYS A 4 -39.55 -9.02 1.35
N THR A 5 -38.90 -9.51 0.30
CA THR A 5 -38.53 -10.93 0.17
C THR A 5 -37.57 -11.34 1.29
N LYS A 6 -37.43 -12.65 1.53
CA LYS A 6 -36.48 -13.15 2.54
C LYS A 6 -35.05 -12.71 2.24
N ASP A 7 -34.68 -12.64 0.96
CA ASP A 7 -33.34 -12.24 0.52
C ASP A 7 -33.09 -10.75 0.76
N GLU A 8 -34.07 -9.89 0.51
CA GLU A 8 -33.99 -8.45 0.81
C GLU A 8 -33.83 -8.21 2.33
N ARG A 9 -34.60 -8.93 3.16
CA ARG A 9 -34.47 -8.84 4.63
C ARG A 9 -33.11 -9.35 5.11
N ALA A 10 -32.59 -10.43 4.52
CA ALA A 10 -31.27 -10.96 4.84
C ALA A 10 -30.15 -9.99 4.44
N GLY A 11 -30.29 -9.31 3.30
CA GLY A 11 -29.36 -8.27 2.86
C GLY A 11 -29.33 -7.06 3.80
N GLU A 12 -30.48 -6.59 4.26
CA GLU A 12 -30.56 -5.49 5.23
C GLU A 12 -29.98 -5.85 6.59
N LEU A 13 -30.22 -7.08 7.05
CA LEU A 13 -29.65 -7.58 8.29
C LEU A 13 -28.12 -7.62 8.21
N ARG A 14 -27.55 -8.11 7.08
CA ARG A 14 -26.10 -8.11 6.85
C ARG A 14 -25.52 -6.70 6.88
N LYS A 15 -26.12 -5.75 6.16
CA LYS A 15 -25.67 -4.35 6.17
C LYS A 15 -25.68 -3.75 7.58
N THR A 16 -26.69 -4.09 8.38
CA THR A 16 -26.81 -3.62 9.77
C THR A 16 -25.74 -4.24 10.67
N ILE A 17 -25.39 -5.52 10.43
CA ILE A 17 -24.30 -6.18 11.16
C ILE A 17 -22.96 -5.53 10.78
N GLU A 18 -22.70 -5.35 9.48
CA GLU A 18 -21.47 -4.76 8.97
C GLU A 18 -21.26 -3.32 9.48
N SER A 19 -22.34 -2.52 9.57
CA SER A 19 -22.27 -1.15 10.08
C SER A 19 -21.91 -1.05 11.57
N ILE A 20 -22.16 -2.12 12.35
CA ILE A 20 -21.82 -2.19 13.77
C ILE A 20 -20.46 -2.87 13.99
N GLU A 21 -20.14 -3.88 13.18
CA GLU A 21 -18.91 -4.68 13.30
C GLU A 21 -17.65 -3.81 13.13
N ILE A 22 -17.64 -2.91 12.14
CA ILE A 22 -16.48 -2.07 11.83
C ILE A 22 -16.14 -1.12 13.00
N PRO A 23 -17.08 -0.32 13.54
CA PRO A 23 -16.82 0.52 14.72
C PRO A 23 -16.41 -0.28 15.96
N LEU A 24 -17.07 -1.41 16.25
CA LEU A 24 -16.72 -2.24 17.41
C LEU A 24 -15.30 -2.80 17.29
N THR A 25 -14.93 -3.26 16.10
CA THR A 25 -13.57 -3.73 15.81
C THR A 25 -12.55 -2.60 15.98
N ALA A 26 -12.87 -1.39 15.52
CA ALA A 26 -12.00 -0.23 15.70
C ALA A 26 -11.78 0.11 17.19
N ILE A 27 -12.83 0.08 18.01
CA ILE A 27 -12.75 0.32 19.46
C ILE A 27 -11.90 -0.77 20.14
N ALA A 28 -12.13 -2.04 19.81
CA ALA A 28 -11.34 -3.15 20.37
C ALA A 28 -9.85 -3.01 20.01
N LEU A 29 -9.53 -2.63 18.76
CA LEU A 29 -8.16 -2.37 18.32
C LEU A 29 -7.52 -1.20 19.06
N LEU A 30 -8.27 -0.12 19.34
CA LEU A 30 -7.77 1.01 20.12
C LEU A 30 -7.41 0.58 21.56
N GLY A 31 -8.25 -0.25 22.18
CA GLY A 31 -7.96 -0.82 23.50
C GLY A 31 -6.68 -1.66 23.52
N LEU A 32 -6.53 -2.58 22.56
CA LEU A 32 -5.30 -3.37 22.42
C LEU A 32 -4.07 -2.47 22.19
N LEU A 33 -4.22 -1.42 21.38
CA LEU A 33 -3.13 -0.49 21.15
C LEU A 33 -2.71 0.27 22.42
N ASP A 34 -3.64 0.57 23.33
CA ASP A 34 -3.31 1.17 24.63
C ASP A 34 -2.55 0.21 25.56
N GLU A 35 -2.75 -1.11 25.40
CA GLU A 35 -2.03 -2.14 26.18
C GLU A 35 -0.59 -2.37 25.69
N PHE A 36 -0.39 -2.37 24.37
CA PHE A 36 0.91 -2.70 23.77
C PHE A 36 1.80 -1.51 23.46
N TYR A 37 1.23 -0.29 23.42
CA TYR A 37 1.96 0.91 23.02
C TYR A 37 1.54 2.12 23.84
N SER A 38 2.52 2.90 24.27
CA SER A 38 2.27 4.25 24.79
C SER A 38 1.70 5.17 23.70
N LYS A 39 1.10 6.29 24.13
CA LYS A 39 0.60 7.32 23.20
C LYS A 39 1.71 7.87 22.30
N ASP A 40 2.90 8.08 22.85
CA ASP A 40 4.03 8.65 22.11
C ASP A 40 4.62 7.66 21.11
N GLU A 41 4.73 6.38 21.48
CA GLU A 41 5.16 5.32 20.57
C GLU A 41 4.19 5.18 19.39
N ARG A 42 2.88 5.17 19.64
CA ARG A 42 1.89 5.09 18.53
C ARG A 42 2.01 6.28 17.59
N LYS A 43 2.23 7.48 18.13
CA LYS A 43 2.41 8.69 17.31
C LYS A 43 3.66 8.59 16.44
N ALA A 44 4.75 8.07 16.99
CA ALA A 44 5.98 7.82 16.23
C ALA A 44 5.73 6.79 15.13
N LEU A 45 5.13 5.64 15.45
CA LEU A 45 4.84 4.57 14.49
C LEU A 45 3.90 5.03 13.37
N TYR A 46 2.88 5.84 13.66
CA TYR A 46 2.03 6.43 12.62
C TYR A 46 2.81 7.36 11.69
N ASN A 47 3.73 8.16 12.25
CA ASN A 47 4.57 9.04 11.45
C ASN A 47 5.53 8.23 10.56
N ASP A 48 6.18 7.20 11.12
CA ASP A 48 7.12 6.34 10.42
C ASP A 48 6.44 5.60 9.27
N HIS A 49 5.26 5.02 9.52
CA HIS A 49 4.44 4.44 8.45
C HIS A 49 4.12 5.47 7.36
N GLY A 50 3.71 6.68 7.74
CA GLY A 50 3.43 7.76 6.79
C GLY A 50 4.65 8.17 5.95
N VAL A 51 5.85 8.17 6.53
CA VAL A 51 7.12 8.40 5.82
C VAL A 51 7.39 7.27 4.84
N LEU A 52 7.27 6.01 5.27
CA LEU A 52 7.50 4.84 4.44
C LEU A 52 6.56 4.78 3.24
N CYS A 53 5.26 5.05 3.42
CA CYS A 53 4.31 5.14 2.31
C CYS A 53 4.70 6.23 1.31
N ARG A 54 5.14 7.41 1.79
CA ARG A 54 5.58 8.49 0.90
C ARG A 54 6.86 8.13 0.13
N LEU A 55 7.79 7.44 0.78
CA LEU A 55 9.02 6.97 0.14
C LEU A 55 8.73 5.92 -0.95
N SER A 56 7.91 4.91 -0.64
CA SER A 56 7.46 3.90 -1.61
C SER A 56 6.75 4.57 -2.80
N LYS A 57 5.79 5.47 -2.55
CA LYS A 57 5.11 6.23 -3.61
C LYS A 57 6.08 7.02 -4.48
N LYS A 58 7.01 7.77 -3.86
CA LYS A 58 7.99 8.57 -4.60
C LYS A 58 8.94 7.70 -5.44
N ALA A 59 9.36 6.54 -4.92
CA ALA A 59 10.20 5.61 -5.65
C ALA A 59 9.45 4.98 -6.84
N HIS A 60 8.17 4.65 -6.66
CA HIS A 60 7.30 4.21 -7.75
C HIS A 60 7.12 5.29 -8.82
N GLU A 61 6.82 6.54 -8.44
CA GLU A 61 6.71 7.67 -9.37
C GLU A 61 8.03 7.91 -10.13
N LYS A 62 9.18 7.76 -9.44
CA LYS A 62 10.50 7.81 -10.07
C LYS A 62 10.68 6.70 -11.08
N LEU A 63 10.35 5.44 -10.75
CA LEU A 63 10.42 4.32 -11.68
C LEU A 63 9.56 4.58 -12.93
N MET A 64 8.31 5.01 -12.74
CA MET A 64 7.36 5.26 -13.83
C MET A 64 7.78 6.43 -14.74
N SER A 65 8.51 7.41 -14.21
CA SER A 65 9.04 8.55 -14.98
C SER A 65 10.44 8.30 -15.54
N THR A 66 11.15 7.27 -15.09
CA THR A 66 12.50 6.95 -15.55
C THR A 66 12.44 6.16 -16.86
N THR A 67 12.73 6.83 -17.97
CA THR A 67 12.89 6.17 -19.26
C THR A 67 14.32 5.67 -19.43
N ALA A 68 14.49 4.38 -19.71
CA ALA A 68 15.77 3.86 -20.19
C ALA A 68 16.17 4.58 -21.48
N THR A 69 17.46 4.84 -21.68
CA THR A 69 17.98 5.53 -22.88
C THR A 69 18.12 4.53 -24.03
N VAL A 70 17.03 3.85 -24.34
CA VAL A 70 17.00 2.74 -25.28
C VAL A 70 16.21 3.07 -26.52
N ASP A 71 16.62 2.52 -27.66
CA ASP A 71 15.82 2.57 -28.88
C ASP A 71 14.53 1.74 -28.67
N PRO A 72 13.34 2.37 -28.64
CA PRO A 72 12.10 1.69 -28.25
C PRO A 72 11.70 0.60 -29.25
N ASN A 73 12.22 0.66 -30.49
CA ASN A 73 11.89 -0.28 -31.55
C ASN A 73 12.84 -1.49 -31.62
N LEU A 74 13.87 -1.53 -30.78
CA LEU A 74 14.83 -2.63 -30.74
C LEU A 74 14.61 -3.51 -29.52
N SER A 75 14.55 -4.83 -29.72
CA SER A 75 14.61 -5.81 -28.63
C SER A 75 15.98 -5.78 -27.94
N TRP A 76 16.09 -6.40 -26.76
CA TRP A 76 17.35 -6.52 -26.03
C TRP A 76 18.48 -7.11 -26.89
N ASP A 77 18.24 -8.26 -27.53
CA ASP A 77 19.22 -8.91 -28.40
C ASP A 77 19.65 -8.04 -29.59
N ALA A 78 18.72 -7.26 -30.15
CA ALA A 78 19.01 -6.34 -31.24
C ALA A 78 19.86 -5.15 -30.76
N ARG A 79 19.65 -4.69 -29.52
CA ARG A 79 20.47 -3.65 -28.87
C ARG A 79 21.87 -4.16 -28.58
N GLU A 80 22.02 -5.37 -28.04
CA GLU A 80 23.34 -5.98 -27.80
C GLU A 80 24.13 -6.13 -29.10
N ARG A 81 23.49 -6.57 -30.19
CA ARG A 81 24.15 -6.66 -31.50
C ARG A 81 24.54 -5.30 -32.08
N LYS A 82 23.74 -4.26 -31.85
CA LYS A 82 23.96 -2.91 -32.43
C LYS A 82 24.98 -2.09 -31.65
N TYR A 83 24.91 -2.10 -30.33
CA TYR A 83 25.70 -1.22 -29.46
C TYR A 83 26.77 -1.97 -28.65
N GLY A 84 26.72 -3.31 -28.63
CA GLY A 84 27.49 -4.11 -27.70
C GLY A 84 26.76 -4.27 -26.36
N LYS A 85 27.08 -5.37 -25.65
CA LYS A 85 26.44 -5.73 -24.38
C LYS A 85 26.60 -4.65 -23.32
N GLU A 86 27.81 -4.12 -23.16
CA GLU A 86 28.14 -3.12 -22.13
C GLU A 86 27.33 -1.82 -22.32
N ALA A 87 27.28 -1.28 -23.54
CA ALA A 87 26.50 -0.08 -23.83
C ALA A 87 24.99 -0.31 -23.72
N ALA A 88 24.49 -1.48 -24.13
CA ALA A 88 23.08 -1.84 -23.96
C ALA A 88 22.66 -1.95 -22.48
N THR A 89 23.55 -2.45 -21.62
CA THR A 89 23.36 -2.46 -20.16
C THR A 89 23.37 -1.05 -19.59
N GLU A 90 24.32 -0.20 -19.96
CA GLU A 90 24.37 1.18 -19.49
C GLU A 90 23.13 2.00 -19.86
N HIS A 91 22.55 1.77 -21.04
CA HIS A 91 21.30 2.41 -21.44
C HIS A 91 20.10 2.02 -20.55
N MET A 92 20.12 0.81 -19.98
CA MET A 92 19.06 0.32 -19.07
C MET A 92 19.34 0.64 -17.60
N ARG A 93 20.59 0.94 -17.25
CA ARG A 93 21.05 1.17 -15.87
C ARG A 93 20.16 2.14 -15.09
N PRO A 94 19.73 3.32 -15.62
CA PRO A 94 18.88 4.23 -14.87
C PRO A 94 17.54 3.60 -14.44
N HIS A 95 16.92 2.82 -15.33
CA HIS A 95 15.67 2.13 -15.02
C HIS A 95 15.89 1.01 -14.00
N MET A 96 17.00 0.28 -14.07
CA MET A 96 17.36 -0.75 -13.08
C MET A 96 17.61 -0.13 -11.70
N GLU A 97 18.31 1.00 -11.63
CA GLU A 97 18.55 1.73 -10.38
C GLU A 97 17.24 2.22 -9.76
N ALA A 98 16.34 2.81 -10.55
CA ALA A 98 15.02 3.23 -10.08
C ALA A 98 14.16 2.05 -9.59
N LEU A 99 14.25 0.89 -10.25
CA LEU A 99 13.54 -0.32 -9.83
C LEU A 99 14.08 -0.85 -8.50
N GLU A 100 15.39 -0.83 -8.30
CA GLU A 100 16.00 -1.30 -7.05
C GLU A 100 15.71 -0.36 -5.87
N GLU A 101 15.66 0.95 -6.13
CA GLU A 101 15.19 1.93 -5.15
C GLU A 101 13.73 1.67 -4.74
N MET A 102 12.84 1.38 -5.70
CA MET A 102 11.44 1.03 -5.42
C MET A 102 11.36 -0.22 -4.55
N LYS A 103 12.04 -1.30 -4.92
CA LYS A 103 12.07 -2.55 -4.14
C LYS A 103 12.56 -2.32 -2.72
N THR A 104 13.62 -1.52 -2.56
CA THR A 104 14.17 -1.21 -1.24
C THR A 104 13.17 -0.42 -0.39
N ALA A 105 12.45 0.54 -0.97
CA ALA A 105 11.42 1.31 -0.27
C ALA A 105 10.23 0.41 0.14
N ASP A 106 9.76 -0.45 -0.76
CA ASP A 106 8.65 -1.37 -0.50
C ASP A 106 9.01 -2.45 0.52
N LEU A 107 10.25 -2.94 0.50
CA LEU A 107 10.75 -3.88 1.50
C LEU A 107 10.67 -3.27 2.90
N LYS A 108 11.16 -2.03 3.08
CA LYS A 108 11.08 -1.34 4.37
C LYS A 108 9.65 -1.15 4.84
N LEU A 109 8.73 -0.81 3.94
CA LEU A 109 7.31 -0.70 4.28
C LEU A 109 6.74 -2.05 4.69
N THR A 110 7.07 -3.13 3.98
CA THR A 110 6.63 -4.49 4.28
C THR A 110 7.18 -4.98 5.62
N GLU A 111 8.45 -4.70 5.92
CA GLU A 111 9.07 -5.01 7.21
C GLU A 111 8.37 -4.27 8.35
N PHE A 112 8.10 -2.97 8.19
CA PHE A 112 7.30 -2.21 9.16
C PHE A 112 5.90 -2.82 9.37
N GLU A 113 5.21 -3.18 8.29
CA GLU A 113 3.87 -3.77 8.37
C GLU A 113 3.87 -5.14 9.06
N ARG A 114 4.93 -5.92 8.88
CA ARG A 114 5.14 -7.21 9.54
C ARG A 114 5.42 -7.02 11.03
N ASP A 115 6.26 -6.06 11.39
CA ASP A 115 6.72 -5.84 12.75
C ASP A 115 5.65 -5.13 13.61
N HIS A 116 4.74 -4.37 12.99
CA HIS A 116 3.67 -3.62 13.67
C HIS A 116 2.26 -3.96 13.17
N PRO A 117 1.79 -5.22 13.34
CA PRO A 117 0.53 -5.68 12.77
C PRO A 117 -0.70 -4.94 13.33
N LEU A 118 -0.70 -4.57 14.62
CA LEU A 118 -1.79 -3.81 15.24
C LEU A 118 -1.89 -2.37 14.69
N ILE A 119 -0.74 -1.73 14.44
CA ILE A 119 -0.65 -0.40 13.84
C ILE A 119 -1.17 -0.44 12.41
N ASN A 120 -0.73 -1.42 11.62
CA ASN A 120 -1.22 -1.61 10.24
C ASN A 120 -2.74 -1.82 10.22
N ARG A 121 -3.26 -2.68 11.12
CA ARG A 121 -4.69 -2.99 11.19
C ARG A 121 -5.54 -1.79 11.55
N ILE A 122 -5.13 -0.94 12.51
CA ILE A 122 -5.90 0.27 12.83
C ILE A 122 -5.83 1.31 11.71
N LEU A 123 -4.70 1.43 11.00
CA LEU A 123 -4.57 2.35 9.88
C LEU A 123 -5.49 1.95 8.72
N ARG A 124 -5.57 0.66 8.40
CA ARG A 124 -6.55 0.13 7.42
C ARG A 124 -7.99 0.37 7.87
N MET A 125 -8.26 0.17 9.17
CA MET A 125 -9.61 0.38 9.71
C MET A 125 -10.04 1.86 9.66
N LYS A 126 -9.13 2.80 9.90
CA LYS A 126 -9.41 4.25 9.74
C LYS A 126 -9.85 4.59 8.31
N LEU A 127 -9.25 3.97 7.30
CA LEU A 127 -9.65 4.16 5.91
C LEU A 127 -11.03 3.56 5.62
N ALA A 128 -11.37 2.42 6.22
CA ALA A 128 -12.68 1.80 6.07
C ALA A 128 -13.79 2.64 6.73
N VAL A 129 -13.55 3.13 7.95
CA VAL A 129 -14.49 4.02 8.66
C VAL A 129 -14.69 5.31 7.89
N GLY A 130 -13.62 5.97 7.43
CA GLY A 130 -13.75 7.22 6.66
C GLY A 130 -14.43 7.06 5.29
N LYS A 131 -14.53 5.84 4.74
CA LYS A 131 -15.29 5.55 3.52
C LYS A 131 -16.78 5.35 3.79
N LEU A 132 -17.15 4.82 4.96
CA LEU A 132 -18.56 4.65 5.37
C LEU A 132 -19.29 5.99 5.54
N ASP A 133 -18.57 7.08 5.81
CA ASP A 133 -19.15 8.42 5.91
C ASP A 133 -19.55 9.03 4.53
N TYR A 134 -19.30 8.33 3.42
CA TYR A 134 -19.56 8.80 2.04
C TYR A 134 -20.56 7.95 1.24
N GLU A 135 -21.20 6.95 1.84
CA GLU A 135 -22.30 6.15 1.24
C GLU A 135 -23.62 6.38 1.97
#